data_AF-A0A448X8U1-F1
#
_entry.id   AF-A0A448X8U1-F1
#
_cell.length_a   1.000
_cell.length_b   1.000
_cell.length_c   1.000
_cell.angle_alpha   90.00
_cell.angle_beta   90.00
_cell.angle_gamma   90.00
#
_symmetry.space_group_name_H-M   'P 1'
#
loop_
_entity.id
_entity.type
_entity.pdbx_description
1 polymer ?
#
loop_
_entity_poly.entity_id
_entity_poly.type
_entity_poly.pdbx_seq_one_letter_code
_entity_poly.pdbx_strand_id
1 'polypeptide(L)' 'MAVFKEFRYPCCPEPYPDISFYLWLAREPAFYNYILILPCFLLSSLTLVLFWLPPETPAKMVLGERGN' A
#
# COMPACT_ATOMS: atom_id res chain seq x y z
N MET A 1 20.53 -14.46 -9.59
CA MET A 1 21.55 -15.54 -9.67
C MET A 1 21.13 -16.47 -10.81
N ALA A 2 22.05 -16.78 -11.72
CA ALA A 2 21.82 -17.75 -12.79
C ALA A 2 22.30 -19.13 -12.31
N VAL A 3 21.43 -20.14 -12.39
CA VAL A 3 21.79 -21.52 -12.04
C VAL A 3 21.78 -22.34 -13.33
N PHE A 4 22.92 -22.93 -13.67
CA PHE A 4 23.04 -23.87 -14.78
C PHE A 4 22.55 -25.24 -14.31
N LYS A 5 21.61 -25.85 -15.04
CA LYS A 5 21.11 -27.20 -14.77
C LYS A 5 21.15 -28.02 -16.05
N GLU A 6 21.38 -29.31 -15.90
CA GLU A 6 21.37 -30.25 -17.02
C GLU A 6 20.07 -31.05 -16.95
N PHE A 7 19.19 -30.91 -17.94
CA PHE A 7 17.88 -31.57 -17.96
C PHE A 7 17.82 -32.62 -19.07
N ARG A 8 17.33 -33.82 -18.72
CA ARG A 8 17.11 -34.92 -19.68
C ARG A 8 15.62 -35.03 -19.95
N TYR A 9 15.20 -34.62 -21.13
CA TYR A 9 13.80 -34.69 -21.52
C TYR A 9 13.41 -36.14 -21.83
N PRO A 10 12.17 -36.56 -21.54
CA PRO A 10 11.71 -37.92 -21.83
C PRO A 10 11.66 -38.23 -23.33
N CYS A 11 11.77 -37.22 -24.20
CA CYS A 11 11.76 -37.38 -25.65
C CYS A 11 13.13 -37.75 -26.26
N CYS A 12 14.26 -37.50 -25.59
CA CYS A 12 15.60 -37.72 -26.15
C CYS A 12 16.62 -38.21 -25.09
N PRO A 13 17.57 -39.09 -25.46
CA PRO A 13 18.59 -39.58 -24.54
C PRO A 13 19.72 -38.56 -24.26
N GLU A 14 19.90 -37.52 -25.07
CA GLU A 14 20.94 -36.51 -24.86
C GLU A 14 20.56 -35.48 -23.76
N PRO A 15 21.50 -35.11 -22.87
CA PRO A 15 21.30 -34.05 -21.88
C PRO A 15 21.36 -32.67 -22.54
N TYR A 16 20.37 -31.82 -22.24
CA TYR A 16 20.34 -30.43 -22.71
C TYR A 16 20.66 -29.47 -21.56
N PRO A 17 21.55 -28.48 -21.76
CA PRO A 17 21.84 -27.46 -20.76
C PRO A 17 20.70 -26.43 -20.68
N ASP A 18 20.13 -26.24 -19.50
CA ASP A 18 19.19 -25.16 -19.19
C ASP A 18 19.83 -24.10 -18.29
N ILE A 19 19.55 -22.84 -18.59
CA ILE A 19 19.99 -21.69 -17.80
C ILE A 19 18.74 -21.06 -17.19
N SER A 20 18.53 -21.32 -15.91
CA SER A 20 17.39 -20.80 -15.16
C SER A 20 17.82 -19.54 -14.38
N PHE A 21 17.22 -18.40 -14.73
CA PHE A 21 17.47 -17.14 -14.03
C PHE A 21 16.44 -16.93 -12.92
N TYR A 22 16.92 -16.87 -11.67
CA TYR A 22 16.07 -16.53 -10.53
C TYR A 22 16.10 -15.01 -10.32
N LEU A 23 14.97 -14.36 -10.62
CA LEU A 23 14.71 -12.95 -10.37
C LEU A 23 14.07 -12.80 -8.97
N TRP A 24 14.87 -12.32 -8.02
CA TRP A 24 14.38 -11.94 -6.70
C TRP A 24 13.90 -10.48 -6.76
N LEU A 25 12.60 -10.31 -7.00
CA LEU A 25 11.93 -9.01 -6.98
C LEU A 25 11.59 -8.68 -5.52
N ALA A 26 12.52 -8.07 -4.80
CA ALA A 26 12.22 -7.47 -3.50
C ALA A 26 11.44 -6.17 -3.74
N ARG A 27 10.12 -6.19 -3.50
CA ARG A 27 9.35 -4.95 -3.44
C ARG A 27 9.84 -4.22 -2.21
N GLU A 28 10.30 -2.97 -2.36
CA GLU A 28 10.64 -2.10 -1.23
C GLU A 28 9.39 -1.26 -0.90
N PRO A 29 8.50 -1.73 0.00
CA PRO A 29 7.24 -1.06 0.27
C PRO A 29 7.41 0.23 1.08
N ALA A 30 8.63 0.71 1.33
CA ALA A 30 8.89 1.88 2.16
C ALA A 30 8.01 3.06 1.73
N PHE A 31 8.00 3.38 0.43
CA PHE A 31 7.18 4.47 -0.11
C PHE A 31 5.67 4.21 0.01
N TYR A 32 5.22 2.98 -0.21
CA TYR A 32 3.80 2.59 -0.08
C TYR A 32 3.30 2.66 1.36
N ASN A 33 4.16 2.28 2.31
CA ASN A 33 3.85 2.31 3.74
C ASN A 33 3.70 3.77 4.22
N TYR A 34 4.61 4.67 3.84
CA TYR A 34 4.48 6.09 4.20
C TYR A 34 3.23 6.74 3.59
N ILE A 35 2.89 6.43 2.33
CA ILE A 35 1.68 6.96 1.68
C ILE A 35 0.40 6.45 2.33
N LEU A 36 0.38 5.26 2.93
CA LEU A 36 -0.77 4.72 3.65
C LEU A 36 -0.85 5.22 5.10
N ILE A 37 0.29 5.41 5.74
CA ILE A 37 0.39 5.86 7.13
C ILE A 37 0.06 7.36 7.27
N LEU A 38 0.52 8.21 6.34
CA LEU A 38 0.23 9.65 6.34
C LEU A 38 -1.27 9.99 6.38
N PRO A 39 -2.14 9.47 5.49
CA PRO A 39 -3.57 9.77 5.53
C PRO A 39 -4.21 9.21 6.80
N CYS A 40 -3.75 8.06 7.30
CA CYS A 40 -4.25 7.48 8.54
C CYS A 40 -3.95 8.38 9.76
N PHE A 41 -2.74 8.95 9.85
CA PHE A 41 -2.39 9.89 10.92
C PHE A 41 -3.15 11.20 10.82
N LEU A 42 -3.33 11.75 9.61
CA LEU A 42 -4.10 12.98 9.39
C LEU A 42 -5.58 12.81 9.76
N LEU A 43 -6.18 11.68 9.41
CA LEU A 43 -7.57 11.38 9.78
C LEU A 43 -7.72 11.15 11.29
N SER A 44 -6.79 10.42 11.89
CA SER A 44 -6.80 10.18 13.35
C SER A 44 -6.61 11.48 14.13
N SER A 45 -5.74 12.38 13.69
CA SER A 45 -5.56 13.68 14.34
C SER A 45 -6.77 14.58 14.14
N LEU A 46 -7.34 14.65 12.93
CA LEU A 46 -8.53 15.43 12.63
C LEU A 46 -9.73 14.97 13.47
N THR A 47 -9.96 13.67 13.57
CA THR A 47 -11.05 13.11 14.39
C THR A 47 -10.86 13.39 15.88
N LEU A 48 -9.62 13.33 16.37
CA LEU A 48 -9.30 13.66 17.76
C LEU A 48 -9.47 15.16 18.02
N VAL A 49 -9.07 16.03 17.10
CA VAL A 49 -9.32 17.48 17.16
C VAL A 49 -10.82 17.78 17.10
N LEU A 50 -11.59 17.09 16.26
CA LEU A 50 -13.05 17.23 16.21
C LEU A 50 -13.74 16.77 17.49
N PHE A 51 -13.22 15.75 18.17
CA PHE A 51 -13.72 15.30 19.46
C PHE A 51 -13.29 16.24 20.59
N TRP A 52 -12.09 16.80 20.49
CA TRP A 52 -11.53 17.72 21.47
C TRP A 52 -12.12 19.12 21.36
N LEU A 53 -12.46 19.56 20.15
CA LEU A 53 -13.22 20.77 19.91
C LEU A 53 -14.67 20.46 20.27
N PRO A 54 -15.12 20.80 21.49
CA PRO A 54 -16.51 20.58 21.85
C PRO A 54 -17.34 21.47 20.91
N PRO A 55 -18.58 21.09 20.62
CA PRO A 55 -19.36 21.64 19.52
C PRO A 55 -19.72 23.11 19.76
N GLU A 56 -18.82 24.02 19.44
CA GLU A 56 -19.15 25.34 18.91
C GLU A 56 -19.32 25.23 17.39
N THR A 57 -20.25 24.34 17.04
CA THR A 57 -21.09 24.40 15.84
C THR A 57 -20.38 24.49 14.47
N PRO A 58 -20.04 23.35 13.85
CA PRO A 58 -19.55 23.37 12.46
C PRO A 58 -20.65 23.40 11.38
N ALA A 59 -21.96 23.34 11.69
CA ALA A 59 -23.03 23.36 10.67
C ALA A 59 -24.38 23.99 11.08
N LYS A 60 -24.52 24.56 12.28
CA LYS A 60 -25.78 25.07 12.84
C LYS A 60 -25.77 26.57 13.22
N MET A 61 -24.86 27.38 12.67
CA MET A 61 -24.81 28.84 12.93
C MET A 61 -25.23 29.74 11.75
N VAL A 62 -25.43 29.20 10.55
CA VAL A 62 -25.81 30.00 9.35
C VAL A 62 -27.24 29.71 8.84
N LEU A 63 -27.98 28.83 9.51
CA LEU A 63 -29.33 28.42 9.09
C LEU A 63 -30.40 28.66 10.19
N GLY A 64 -30.18 29.65 11.05
CA GLY A 64 -31.13 30.05 12.11
C GLY A 64 -31.63 31.50 12.02
N GLU A 65 -30.98 32.36 11.22
CA GLU A 65 -31.28 33.80 11.16
C GLU A 65 -32.13 34.16 9.92
N ARG A 66 -33.12 33.32 9.57
CA ARG A 66 -34.15 33.69 8.58
C ARG A 66 -35.53 33.19 9.03
N GLY A 67 -36.13 33.87 10.01
CA GLY A 67 -37.53 33.61 10.37
C GLY A 67 -38.02 34.31 11.65
N ASN A 68 -38.20 35.62 11.59
CA ASN A 68 -39.39 36.38 12.03
C ASN A 68 -39.02 37.87 12.18
#